data_AF-A0A4V6QKT3-F1
#
_entry.id   AF-A0A4V6QKT3-F1
#
_cell.length_a   1.000
_cell.length_b   1.000
_cell.length_c   1.000
_cell.angle_alpha   90.00
_cell.angle_beta   90.00
_cell.angle_gamma   90.00
#
_symmetry.space_group_name_H-M   'P 1'
#
loop_
_entity.id
_entity.type
_entity.pdbx_description
1 polymer ?
#
loop_
_entity_poly.entity_id
_entity_poly.type
_entity_poly.pdbx_seq_one_letter_code
_entity_poly.pdbx_strand_id
1 'polypeptide(L)'
;MENGNSIEACLDYLSGKKTFLNTVLASLSVEDQNLIQKGGQKIKVSVPTFSFNQYYGLGRIAYEFPEEKELSVSEILEWKCAEHLRSQSEGIFQDAEYMFIMNPNNIPVIYKRVKEATDLYTKVGALVLPKSDFVRRNLYLPMIFGMSRANRSYIFACDFLEAADKVALPASLKTVDANLKAAFLSSSYMIGDIQRRSLCKAQYKYN
;
A
#
# COMPACT_ATOMS: atom_id res chain seq x y z
N MET A 1 -6.48 5.03 -21.48
CA MET A 1 -6.29 3.56 -21.31
C MET A 1 -4.82 3.21 -21.04
N GLU A 2 -4.02 4.10 -20.45
CA GLU A 2 -2.56 3.87 -20.27
C GLU A 2 -2.18 3.21 -18.92
N ASN A 3 -3.08 3.25 -17.92
CA ASN A 3 -2.77 2.75 -16.57
C ASN A 3 -2.79 1.21 -16.43
N GLY A 4 -3.44 0.48 -17.34
CA GLY A 4 -3.51 -0.99 -17.26
C GLY A 4 -2.16 -1.66 -17.52
N ASN A 5 -1.42 -1.15 -18.51
CA ASN A 5 -0.11 -1.67 -18.89
C ASN A 5 0.97 -1.41 -17.82
N SER A 6 0.83 -0.36 -17.01
CA SER A 6 1.80 -0.03 -15.95
C SER A 6 1.60 -0.89 -14.69
N ILE A 7 0.37 -1.30 -14.37
CA ILE A 7 0.08 -2.19 -13.23
C ILE A 7 0.69 -3.57 -13.45
N GLU A 8 0.41 -4.18 -14.61
CA GLU A 8 0.94 -5.50 -14.95
C GLU A 8 2.47 -5.49 -15.04
N ALA A 9 3.04 -4.47 -15.69
CA ALA A 9 4.48 -4.28 -15.76
C ALA A 9 5.15 -4.20 -14.38
N CYS A 10 4.54 -3.48 -13.43
CA CYS A 10 5.07 -3.38 -12.07
C CYS A 10 4.93 -4.68 -11.27
N LEU A 11 3.80 -5.39 -11.41
CA LEU A 11 3.63 -6.71 -10.78
C LEU A 11 4.65 -7.72 -11.31
N ASP A 12 4.86 -7.75 -12.62
CA ASP A 12 5.84 -8.63 -13.24
C ASP A 12 7.27 -8.24 -12.85
N TYR A 13 7.60 -6.95 -12.82
CA TYR A 13 8.91 -6.48 -12.35
C TYR A 13 9.18 -6.92 -10.90
N LEU A 14 8.23 -6.70 -9.98
CA LEU A 14 8.35 -7.11 -8.58
C LEU A 14 8.45 -8.63 -8.41
N SER A 15 7.85 -9.40 -9.32
CA SER A 15 7.99 -10.87 -9.40
C SER A 15 9.32 -11.36 -9.98
N GLY A 16 10.19 -10.45 -10.41
CA GLY A 16 11.51 -10.76 -10.98
C GLY A 16 11.53 -10.90 -12.50
N LYS A 17 10.39 -10.74 -13.19
CA LYS A 17 10.31 -10.75 -14.65
C LYS A 17 10.72 -9.38 -15.19
N LYS A 18 11.99 -9.24 -15.56
CA LYS A 18 12.57 -7.97 -16.06
C LYS A 18 12.15 -7.62 -17.50
N THR A 19 11.29 -8.43 -18.14
CA THR A 19 10.81 -8.23 -19.52
C THR A 19 10.04 -6.93 -19.72
N PHE A 20 9.50 -6.33 -18.65
CA PHE A 20 8.74 -5.07 -18.69
C PHE A 20 9.51 -3.86 -18.14
N LEU A 21 10.83 -3.97 -17.97
CA LEU A 21 11.66 -2.89 -17.44
C LEU A 21 11.44 -1.56 -18.18
N ASN A 22 11.37 -1.59 -19.51
CA ASN A 22 11.18 -0.39 -20.31
C ASN A 22 9.79 0.25 -20.09
N THR A 23 8.75 -0.56 -19.88
CA THR A 23 7.40 -0.07 -19.56
C THR A 23 7.36 0.55 -18.17
N VAL A 24 8.03 -0.06 -17.18
CA VAL A 24 8.15 0.52 -15.84
C VAL A 24 8.92 1.83 -15.90
N LEU A 25 10.06 1.88 -16.59
CA LEU A 25 10.86 3.09 -16.76
C LEU A 25 10.07 4.22 -17.41
N ALA A 26 9.31 3.91 -18.48
CA ALA A 26 8.47 4.90 -19.16
C ALA A 26 7.37 5.48 -18.26
N SER A 27 6.97 4.78 -17.19
CA SER A 27 5.98 5.29 -16.22
C SER A 27 6.57 6.19 -15.13
N LEU A 28 7.90 6.28 -15.03
CA LEU A 28 8.59 7.16 -14.07
C LEU A 28 8.64 8.60 -14.59
N SER A 29 8.97 9.55 -13.70
CA SER A 29 9.22 10.94 -14.11
C SER A 29 10.42 11.02 -15.05
N VAL A 30 10.45 12.03 -15.93
CA VAL A 30 11.58 12.25 -16.85
C VAL A 30 12.90 12.42 -16.08
N GLU A 31 12.84 13.01 -14.88
CA GLU A 31 13.98 13.13 -13.98
C GLU A 31 14.50 11.77 -13.51
N ASP A 32 13.62 10.90 -12.99
CA ASP A 32 13.97 9.55 -12.55
C ASP A 32 14.51 8.71 -13.73
N GLN A 33 13.90 8.83 -14.91
CA GLN A 33 14.37 8.17 -16.13
C GLN A 33 15.78 8.60 -16.50
N ASN A 34 16.05 9.91 -16.52
CA ASN A 34 17.36 10.45 -16.85
C ASN A 34 18.42 10.05 -15.80
N LEU A 35 18.06 10.01 -14.53
CA LEU A 35 18.94 9.56 -13.45
C LEU A 35 19.31 8.08 -13.60
N ILE A 36 18.34 7.23 -13.92
CA ILE A 36 18.56 5.79 -14.14
C ILE A 36 19.40 5.54 -15.40
N GLN A 37 19.17 6.30 -16.47
CA GLN A 37 19.90 6.16 -17.74
C GLN A 37 21.35 6.66 -17.66
N LYS A 38 21.67 7.59 -16.76
CA LYS A 38 23.03 8.14 -16.59
C LYS A 38 24.06 7.13 -16.07
N GLY A 39 23.64 5.93 -15.68
CA GLY A 39 24.54 4.79 -15.44
C GLY A 39 25.45 4.97 -14.22
N GLY A 40 25.01 4.46 -13.07
CA GLY A 40 25.80 4.37 -11.85
C GLY A 40 25.34 3.21 -10.98
N GLN A 41 26.22 2.67 -10.12
CA GLN A 41 25.84 1.59 -9.19
C GLN A 41 24.86 2.06 -8.10
N LYS A 42 24.95 3.34 -7.71
CA LYS A 42 24.06 3.99 -6.75
C LYS A 42 23.70 5.38 -7.24
N ILE A 43 22.43 5.72 -7.12
CA ILE A 43 21.85 7.00 -7.54
C ILE A 43 21.37 7.68 -6.27
N LYS A 44 21.78 8.94 -6.07
CA LYS A 44 21.29 9.78 -4.99
C LYS A 44 19.90 10.29 -5.39
N VAL A 45 18.89 9.88 -4.64
CA VAL A 45 17.50 10.25 -4.88
C VAL A 45 16.85 10.81 -3.62
N SER A 46 15.96 11.76 -3.81
CA SER A 46 15.12 12.32 -2.76
C SER A 46 13.97 11.37 -2.47
N VAL A 47 13.90 10.84 -1.25
CA VAL A 47 12.88 9.87 -0.84
C VAL A 47 12.04 10.43 0.31
N PRO A 48 10.73 10.16 0.34
CA PRO A 48 9.90 10.55 1.48
C PRO A 48 10.40 9.87 2.74
N THR A 49 10.54 10.62 3.84
CA THR A 49 10.94 10.04 5.12
C THR A 49 9.70 9.51 5.82
N PHE A 50 9.75 8.23 6.22
CA PHE A 50 8.66 7.62 6.98
C PHE A 50 8.91 7.91 8.46
N SER A 51 8.13 8.81 9.05
CA SER A 51 8.13 9.00 10.51
C SER A 51 6.80 8.56 11.10
N PHE A 52 6.87 7.82 12.19
CA PHE A 52 5.71 7.35 12.93
C PHE A 52 5.75 7.92 14.33
N ASN A 53 4.80 8.80 14.65
CA ASN A 53 4.68 9.37 15.98
C ASN A 53 3.59 8.65 16.77
N GLN A 54 4.00 8.04 17.89
CA GLN A 54 3.12 7.40 18.87
C GLN A 54 2.46 8.45 19.78
N TYR A 55 1.78 9.47 19.24
CA TYR A 55 1.01 10.37 20.10
C TYR A 55 -0.34 9.72 20.46
N TYR A 56 -0.52 9.35 21.73
CA TYR A 56 -1.77 8.86 22.35
C TYR A 56 -2.39 7.56 21.79
N GLY A 57 -1.57 6.54 21.49
CA GLY A 57 -2.11 5.25 21.01
C GLY A 57 -2.81 5.32 19.64
N LEU A 58 -2.77 6.50 19.00
CA LEU A 58 -3.27 6.79 17.66
C LEU A 58 -2.05 7.07 16.81
N GLY A 59 -1.51 6.03 16.18
CA GLY A 59 -0.32 6.15 15.34
C GLY A 59 -0.55 7.09 14.17
N ARG A 60 0.11 8.26 14.16
CA ARG A 60 0.05 9.20 13.04
C ARG A 60 1.33 9.06 12.21
N ILE A 61 1.19 8.91 10.89
CA ILE A 61 2.33 9.11 9.99
C ILE A 61 2.55 10.62 9.88
N ALA A 62 3.78 11.06 10.14
CA ALA A 62 4.26 12.29 9.54
C ALA A 62 5.20 11.87 8.40
N TYR A 63 4.81 12.17 7.16
CA TYR A 63 5.79 12.21 6.09
C TYR A 63 6.62 13.45 6.36
N GLU A 64 7.74 13.28 7.06
CA GLU A 64 8.69 14.36 7.27
C GLU A 64 9.59 14.48 6.05
N PHE A 65 10.20 15.66 5.93
CA PHE A 65 10.93 16.18 4.79
C PHE A 65 11.70 15.12 4.00
N PRO A 66 11.73 15.22 2.66
CA PRO A 66 12.48 14.29 1.85
C PRO A 66 13.92 14.18 2.32
N GLU A 67 14.40 12.95 2.51
CA GLU A 67 15.82 12.67 2.77
C GLU A 67 16.50 12.24 1.47
N GLU A 68 17.78 12.55 1.33
CA GLU A 68 18.56 11.99 0.22
C GLU A 68 19.06 10.59 0.60
N LYS A 69 18.75 9.59 -0.25
CA LYS A 69 19.29 8.24 -0.14
C LYS A 69 20.02 7.82 -1.39
N GLU A 70 21.09 7.06 -1.21
CA GLU A 70 21.77 6.36 -2.29
C GLU A 70 21.13 4.98 -2.51
N LEU A 71 20.48 4.80 -3.64
CA LEU A 71 19.77 3.56 -3.99
C LEU A 71 20.31 2.97 -5.28
N SER A 72 20.27 1.64 -5.39
CA SER A 72 20.46 0.97 -6.68
C SER A 72 19.28 1.23 -7.62
N VAL A 73 19.50 1.11 -8.93
CA VAL A 73 18.42 1.19 -9.94
C VAL A 73 17.30 0.19 -9.64
N SER A 74 17.66 -1.02 -9.19
CA SER A 74 16.66 -2.02 -8.77
C SER A 74 15.82 -1.57 -7.59
N GLU A 75 16.43 -0.99 -6.55
CA GLU A 75 15.68 -0.52 -5.38
C GLU A 75 14.75 0.65 -5.72
N ILE A 76 15.17 1.54 -6.62
CA ILE A 76 14.33 2.64 -7.11
C ILE A 76 13.10 2.08 -7.83
N LEU A 77 13.30 1.14 -8.75
CA LEU A 77 12.21 0.54 -9.52
C LEU A 77 11.27 -0.27 -8.62
N GLU A 78 11.80 -1.05 -7.69
CA GLU A 78 11.00 -1.80 -6.71
C GLU A 78 10.18 -0.84 -5.83
N TRP A 79 10.78 0.23 -5.34
CA TRP A 79 10.07 1.26 -4.57
C TRP A 79 8.96 1.90 -5.39
N LYS A 80 9.26 2.43 -6.58
CA LYS A 80 8.28 3.14 -7.41
C LYS A 80 7.12 2.22 -7.82
N CYS A 81 7.40 0.96 -8.15
CA CYS A 81 6.35 -0.01 -8.43
C CYS A 81 5.52 -0.37 -7.20
N ALA A 82 6.14 -0.58 -6.04
CA ALA A 82 5.41 -0.84 -4.80
C ALA A 82 4.50 0.34 -4.43
N GLU A 83 5.02 1.57 -4.53
CA GLU A 83 4.28 2.80 -4.27
C GLU A 83 3.10 2.99 -5.24
N HIS A 84 3.33 2.81 -6.54
CA HIS A 84 2.31 2.93 -7.58
C HIS A 84 1.17 1.93 -7.36
N LEU A 85 1.49 0.64 -7.19
CA LEU A 85 0.48 -0.40 -7.01
C LEU A 85 -0.29 -0.23 -5.70
N ARG A 86 0.39 0.14 -4.60
CA ARG A 86 -0.27 0.49 -3.33
C ARG A 86 -1.21 1.68 -3.51
N SER A 87 -0.75 2.76 -4.15
CA SER A 87 -1.59 3.94 -4.41
C SER A 87 -2.81 3.63 -5.26
N GLN A 88 -2.64 2.77 -6.27
CA GLN A 88 -3.73 2.34 -7.12
C GLN A 88 -4.77 1.52 -6.35
N SER A 89 -4.33 0.61 -5.47
CA SER A 89 -5.23 -0.14 -4.59
C SER A 89 -6.02 0.79 -3.67
N GLU A 90 -5.35 1.76 -3.03
CA GLU A 90 -6.03 2.74 -2.18
C GLU A 90 -7.02 3.61 -2.95
N GLY A 91 -6.68 4.06 -4.15
CA GLY A 91 -7.58 4.84 -5.01
C GLY A 91 -8.84 4.05 -5.36
N ILE A 92 -8.71 2.78 -5.74
CA ILE A 92 -9.86 1.90 -6.04
C ILE A 92 -10.74 1.71 -4.80
N PHE A 93 -10.14 1.55 -3.62
CA PHE A 93 -10.92 1.44 -2.38
C PHE A 93 -11.60 2.77 -2.02
N GLN A 94 -10.91 3.90 -2.16
CA GLN A 94 -11.50 5.23 -1.91
C GLN A 94 -12.69 5.50 -2.82
N ASP A 95 -12.63 5.06 -4.08
CA ASP A 95 -13.77 5.09 -5.00
C ASP A 95 -14.95 4.27 -4.44
N ALA A 96 -14.67 3.08 -3.87
CA ALA A 96 -15.70 2.25 -3.24
C ALA A 96 -16.32 2.93 -2.00
N GLU A 97 -15.50 3.57 -1.17
CA GLU A 97 -15.96 4.36 -0.01
C GLU A 97 -16.85 5.52 -0.46
N TYR A 98 -16.43 6.27 -1.47
CA TYR A 98 -17.23 7.37 -2.04
C TYR A 98 -18.57 6.86 -2.59
N MET A 99 -18.56 5.74 -3.33
CA MET A 99 -19.79 5.11 -3.83
C MET A 99 -20.72 4.70 -2.68
N PHE A 100 -20.18 4.13 -1.60
CA PHE A 100 -20.96 3.74 -0.43
C PHE A 100 -21.59 4.94 0.28
N ILE A 101 -20.86 6.06 0.38
CA ILE A 101 -21.38 7.31 0.97
C ILE A 101 -22.50 7.89 0.11
N MET A 102 -22.35 7.89 -1.21
CA MET A 102 -23.30 8.51 -2.14
C MET A 102 -24.54 7.65 -2.41
N ASN A 103 -24.36 6.34 -2.56
CA ASN A 103 -25.44 5.39 -2.83
C ASN A 103 -25.11 4.00 -2.24
N PRO A 104 -25.40 3.78 -0.94
CA PRO A 104 -25.07 2.53 -0.26
C PRO A 104 -25.82 1.31 -0.83
N ASN A 105 -26.89 1.51 -1.61
CA ASN A 105 -27.64 0.41 -2.22
C ASN A 105 -26.95 -0.17 -3.47
N ASN A 106 -25.91 0.48 -4.01
CA ASN A 106 -25.14 -0.03 -5.14
C ASN A 106 -24.12 -1.11 -4.73
N ILE A 107 -24.57 -2.07 -3.91
CA ILE A 107 -23.75 -3.10 -3.27
C ILE A 107 -22.88 -3.86 -4.28
N PRO A 108 -23.39 -4.34 -5.44
CA PRO A 108 -22.58 -5.12 -6.36
C PRO A 108 -21.36 -4.37 -6.91
N VAL A 109 -21.51 -3.08 -7.23
CA VAL A 109 -20.41 -2.27 -7.78
C VAL A 109 -19.41 -1.91 -6.69
N ILE A 110 -19.89 -1.57 -5.49
CA ILE A 110 -19.03 -1.28 -4.34
C ILE A 110 -18.16 -2.50 -4.01
N TYR A 111 -18.78 -3.70 -3.91
CA TYR A 111 -18.06 -4.93 -3.60
C TYR A 111 -17.08 -5.33 -4.70
N LYS A 112 -17.43 -5.09 -5.97
CA LYS A 112 -16.48 -5.29 -7.08
C LYS A 112 -15.23 -4.44 -6.91
N ARG A 113 -15.38 -3.15 -6.58
CA ARG A 113 -14.24 -2.25 -6.33
C ARG A 113 -13.42 -2.68 -5.12
N VAL A 114 -14.07 -3.04 -4.02
CA VAL A 114 -13.38 -3.57 -2.82
C VAL A 114 -12.58 -4.81 -3.19
N LYS A 115 -13.15 -5.74 -3.95
CA LYS A 115 -12.45 -6.94 -4.41
C LYS A 115 -11.26 -6.61 -5.30
N GLU A 116 -11.41 -5.72 -6.27
CA GLU A 116 -10.31 -5.24 -7.13
C GLU A 116 -9.16 -4.65 -6.30
N ALA A 117 -9.47 -3.79 -5.33
CA ALA A 117 -8.47 -3.22 -4.42
C ALA A 117 -7.79 -4.29 -3.56
N THR A 118 -8.58 -5.23 -3.03
CA THR A 118 -8.13 -6.33 -2.16
C THR A 118 -7.20 -7.29 -2.89
N ASP A 119 -7.58 -7.71 -4.10
CA ASP A 119 -6.81 -8.63 -4.93
C ASP A 119 -5.47 -7.99 -5.33
N LEU A 120 -5.48 -6.71 -5.69
CA LEU A 120 -4.27 -5.96 -6.00
C LEU A 120 -3.36 -5.85 -4.77
N TYR A 121 -3.87 -5.38 -3.63
CA TYR A 121 -3.08 -5.21 -2.43
C TYR A 121 -2.48 -6.53 -1.91
N THR A 122 -3.24 -7.62 -1.99
CA THR A 122 -2.77 -8.96 -1.62
C THR A 122 -1.58 -9.40 -2.47
N LYS A 123 -1.64 -9.19 -3.80
CA LYS A 123 -0.52 -9.47 -4.70
C LYS A 123 0.70 -8.62 -4.37
N VAL A 124 0.52 -7.31 -4.15
CA VAL A 124 1.60 -6.40 -3.77
C VAL A 124 2.23 -6.84 -2.44
N GLY A 125 1.41 -7.15 -1.44
CA GLY A 125 1.84 -7.69 -0.15
C GLY A 125 2.75 -8.90 -0.31
N ALA A 126 2.32 -9.91 -1.07
CA ALA A 126 3.11 -11.12 -1.30
C ALA A 126 4.48 -10.84 -1.95
N LEU A 127 4.52 -9.92 -2.93
CA LEU A 127 5.74 -9.60 -3.69
C LEU A 127 6.71 -8.69 -2.92
N VAL A 128 6.19 -7.78 -2.09
CA VAL A 128 6.97 -6.76 -1.39
C VAL A 128 7.40 -7.18 0.01
N LEU A 129 6.63 -8.03 0.71
CA LEU A 129 6.97 -8.53 2.05
C LEU A 129 8.41 -9.09 2.17
N PRO A 130 8.96 -9.87 1.23
CA PRO A 130 10.32 -10.40 1.32
C PRO A 130 11.42 -9.39 0.93
N LYS A 131 11.07 -8.16 0.51
CA LYS A 131 12.04 -7.12 0.09
C LYS A 131 12.61 -6.35 1.29
N SER A 132 13.49 -5.38 1.03
CA SER A 132 14.10 -4.53 2.07
C SER A 132 13.07 -3.70 2.83
N ASP A 133 13.39 -3.25 4.04
CA ASP A 133 12.52 -2.37 4.84
C ASP A 133 12.15 -1.09 4.08
N PHE A 134 13.08 -0.57 3.26
CA PHE A 134 12.87 0.58 2.40
C PHE A 134 11.74 0.36 1.39
N VAL A 135 11.66 -0.81 0.75
CA VAL A 135 10.55 -1.12 -0.17
C VAL A 135 9.31 -1.49 0.63
N ARG A 136 9.47 -2.27 1.71
CA ARG A 136 8.37 -2.78 2.55
C ARG A 136 7.52 -1.67 3.16
N ARG A 137 8.11 -0.50 3.46
CA ARG A 137 7.34 0.67 3.96
C ARG A 137 6.17 1.06 3.06
N ASN A 138 6.25 0.77 1.76
CA ASN A 138 5.17 1.01 0.80
C ASN A 138 4.01 0.03 0.90
N LEU A 139 4.06 -0.95 1.80
CA LEU A 139 2.89 -1.74 2.19
C LEU A 139 2.06 -1.07 3.27
N TYR A 140 2.60 -0.06 3.96
CA TYR A 140 1.83 0.68 4.94
C TYR A 140 0.65 1.40 4.25
N LEU A 141 -0.53 1.34 4.86
CA LEU A 141 -1.77 1.93 4.34
C LEU A 141 -2.22 3.12 5.20
N PRO A 142 -1.91 4.38 4.82
CA PRO A 142 -2.36 5.59 5.53
C PRO A 142 -3.87 5.67 5.72
N MET A 143 -4.66 5.10 4.81
CA MET A 143 -6.12 5.11 4.90
C MET A 143 -6.66 4.43 6.15
N ILE A 144 -5.99 3.39 6.68
CA ILE A 144 -6.42 2.68 7.89
C ILE A 144 -6.46 3.63 9.08
N PHE A 145 -5.49 4.54 9.17
CA PHE A 145 -5.49 5.58 10.19
C PHE A 145 -6.68 6.54 10.02
N GLY A 146 -6.98 6.96 8.79
CA GLY A 146 -8.15 7.79 8.48
C GLY A 146 -9.46 7.13 8.89
N MET A 147 -9.65 5.87 8.51
CA MET A 147 -10.83 5.06 8.86
C MET A 147 -10.97 4.91 10.37
N SER A 148 -9.88 4.61 11.08
CA SER A 148 -9.88 4.47 12.53
C SER A 148 -10.30 5.76 13.24
N ARG A 149 -9.90 6.93 12.72
CA ARG A 149 -10.24 8.23 13.32
C ARG A 149 -11.67 8.68 13.05
N ALA A 150 -12.24 8.28 11.92
CA ALA A 150 -13.62 8.61 11.58
C ALA A 150 -14.63 7.96 12.55
N ASN A 151 -14.23 6.86 13.24
CA ASN A 151 -15.06 6.09 14.16
C ASN A 151 -16.41 5.67 13.54
N ARG A 152 -16.37 5.26 12.27
CA ARG A 152 -17.54 4.80 11.48
C ARG A 152 -17.49 3.29 11.27
N SER A 153 -18.64 2.73 10.89
CA SER A 153 -18.74 1.35 10.43
C SER A 153 -18.46 1.27 8.92
N TYR A 154 -17.63 0.31 8.52
CA TYR A 154 -17.18 0.04 7.16
C TYR A 154 -17.56 -1.39 6.74
N ILE A 155 -18.86 -1.70 6.78
CA ILE A 155 -19.38 -3.06 6.50
C ILE A 155 -18.97 -3.60 5.12
N PHE A 156 -18.74 -2.72 4.15
CA PHE A 156 -18.35 -3.10 2.79
C PHE A 156 -16.86 -3.42 2.66
N ALA A 157 -16.05 -3.04 3.65
CA ALA A 157 -14.58 -3.06 3.58
C ALA A 157 -13.95 -4.34 4.15
N CYS A 158 -14.75 -5.32 4.56
CA CYS A 158 -14.28 -6.43 5.39
C CYS A 158 -13.17 -7.26 4.72
N ASP A 159 -13.33 -7.61 3.43
CA ASP A 159 -12.32 -8.35 2.68
C ASP A 159 -10.99 -7.59 2.59
N PHE A 160 -11.06 -6.28 2.34
CA PHE A 160 -9.88 -5.43 2.26
C PHE A 160 -9.17 -5.32 3.61
N LEU A 161 -9.93 -5.13 4.70
CA LEU A 161 -9.39 -5.08 6.05
C LEU A 161 -8.72 -6.40 6.44
N GLU A 162 -9.29 -7.55 6.06
CA GLU A 162 -8.66 -8.85 6.31
C GLU A 162 -7.34 -9.01 5.55
N ALA A 163 -7.31 -8.62 4.27
CA ALA A 163 -6.07 -8.62 3.48
C ALA A 163 -5.02 -7.67 4.07
N ALA A 164 -5.44 -6.49 4.53
CA ALA A 164 -4.58 -5.52 5.19
C ALA A 164 -3.94 -6.08 6.47
N ASP A 165 -4.71 -6.78 7.32
CA ASP A 165 -4.18 -7.40 8.55
C ASP A 165 -3.17 -8.52 8.23
N LYS A 166 -3.49 -9.35 7.23
CA LYS A 166 -2.61 -10.42 6.72
C LYS A 166 -1.30 -9.89 6.12
N VAL A 167 -1.20 -8.60 5.81
CA VAL A 167 0.05 -7.96 5.39
C VAL A 167 0.73 -7.23 6.54
N ALA A 168 -0.02 -6.44 7.32
CA ALA A 168 0.53 -5.58 8.37
C ALA A 168 1.27 -6.37 9.46
N LEU A 169 0.66 -7.43 10.00
CA LEU A 169 1.30 -8.20 11.06
C LEU A 169 2.58 -8.91 10.56
N PRO A 170 2.58 -9.65 9.44
CA PRO A 170 3.83 -10.21 8.89
C PRO A 170 4.87 -9.15 8.53
N ALA A 171 4.46 -7.98 8.03
CA ALA A 171 5.39 -6.89 7.75
C ALA A 171 6.09 -6.40 9.01
N SER A 172 5.38 -6.28 10.13
CA SER A 172 5.97 -5.90 11.43
C SER A 172 7.02 -6.90 11.92
N LEU A 173 6.83 -8.19 11.65
CA LEU A 173 7.75 -9.25 12.07
C LEU A 173 9.03 -9.29 11.23
N LYS A 174 8.94 -8.90 9.96
CA LYS A 174 10.08 -8.90 9.03
C LYS A 174 10.90 -7.61 9.06
N THR A 175 10.36 -6.54 9.63
CA THR A 175 10.99 -5.22 9.69
C THR A 175 11.93 -5.10 10.88
N VAL A 176 13.13 -4.58 10.62
CA VAL A 176 14.14 -4.27 11.64
C VAL A 176 14.07 -2.82 12.11
N ASP A 177 13.59 -1.91 11.25
CA ASP A 177 13.34 -0.51 11.62
C ASP A 177 12.24 -0.41 12.71
N ALA A 178 12.58 0.17 13.86
CA ALA A 178 11.70 0.23 15.01
C ALA A 178 10.44 1.09 14.76
N ASN A 179 10.56 2.19 14.00
CA ASN A 179 9.46 3.08 13.70
C ASN A 179 8.47 2.41 12.74
N LEU A 180 9.00 1.77 11.69
CA LEU A 180 8.20 1.05 10.70
C LEU A 180 7.53 -0.19 11.30
N LYS A 181 8.24 -0.91 12.18
CA LYS A 181 7.66 -2.02 12.95
C LYS A 181 6.50 -1.55 13.83
N ALA A 182 6.68 -0.47 14.58
CA ALA A 182 5.63 0.11 15.42
C ALA A 182 4.42 0.57 14.57
N ALA A 183 4.67 1.15 13.41
CA ALA A 183 3.61 1.58 12.50
C ALA A 183 2.78 0.40 12.00
N PHE A 184 3.42 -0.70 11.55
CA PHE A 184 2.70 -1.89 11.11
C PHE A 184 1.89 -2.54 12.23
N LEU A 185 2.45 -2.64 13.45
CA LEU A 185 1.71 -3.14 14.61
C LEU A 185 0.50 -2.26 14.91
N SER A 186 0.67 -0.95 14.94
CA SER A 186 -0.41 0.00 15.17
C SER A 186 -1.51 -0.11 14.10
N SER A 187 -1.13 -0.28 12.83
CA SER A 187 -2.06 -0.52 11.73
C SER A 187 -2.88 -1.81 11.94
N SER A 188 -2.25 -2.92 12.33
CA SER A 188 -2.95 -4.18 12.65
C SER A 188 -3.95 -4.01 13.80
N TYR A 189 -3.58 -3.31 14.87
CA TYR A 189 -4.52 -2.99 15.96
C TYR A 189 -5.71 -2.15 15.49
N MET A 190 -5.47 -1.10 14.69
CA MET A 190 -6.52 -0.26 14.13
C MET A 190 -7.46 -1.07 13.23
N ILE A 191 -6.91 -1.95 12.38
CA ILE A 191 -7.70 -2.85 11.52
C ILE A 191 -8.62 -3.74 12.37
N GLY A 192 -8.12 -4.36 13.43
CA GLY A 192 -8.93 -5.19 14.31
C GLY A 192 -10.09 -4.45 14.98
N ASP A 193 -9.88 -3.18 15.36
CA ASP A 193 -10.93 -2.32 15.92
C ASP A 193 -11.96 -1.91 14.85
N ILE A 194 -11.52 -1.52 13.65
CA ILE A 194 -12.39 -1.24 12.52
C ILE A 194 -13.23 -2.47 12.16
N GLN A 195 -12.63 -3.66 12.01
CA GLN A 195 -13.35 -4.90 11.70
C GLN A 195 -14.43 -5.23 12.72
N ARG A 196 -14.18 -4.97 14.01
CA ARG A 196 -15.15 -5.19 15.09
C ARG A 196 -16.36 -4.27 14.96
N ARG A 197 -16.13 -2.96 14.77
CA ARG A 197 -17.19 -1.96 14.57
C ARG A 197 -17.95 -2.17 13.26
N SER A 198 -17.27 -2.68 12.23
CA SER A 198 -17.81 -3.02 10.93
C SER A 198 -18.52 -4.37 10.87
N LEU A 199 -18.58 -5.12 11.98
CA LEU A 199 -19.25 -6.42 12.06
C LEU A 199 -18.73 -7.47 11.06
N CYS A 200 -17.48 -7.36 10.62
CA CYS A 200 -16.92 -8.24 9.58
C CYS A 200 -16.95 -9.74 9.97
N LYS A 201 -16.77 -10.05 11.25
CA LYS A 201 -16.82 -11.44 11.76
C LYS A 201 -18.24 -11.94 12.07
N ALA A 202 -19.26 -11.08 12.02
CA ALA A 202 -20.65 -11.48 12.18
C ALA A 202 -21.32 -11.89 10.85
N GLN A 203 -20.74 -11.48 9.71
CA GLN A 203 -21.30 -11.74 8.38
C GLN A 203 -21.04 -13.17 7.84
N TYR A 204 -20.06 -13.91 8.36
CA TYR A 204 -19.75 -15.29 7.93
C TYR A 204 -20.59 -16.39 8.59
N LYS A 205 -21.62 -16.05 9.39
CA LYS A 205 -22.51 -17.05 10.03
C LYS A 205 -23.78 -17.37 9.23
N TYR A 206 -23.95 -16.79 8.04
CA TYR A 206 -25.15 -16.98 7.20
C TYR A 206 -24.82 -17.42 5.78
N ASN A 207 -23.82 -18.29 5.60
CA ASN A 207 -23.65 -19.10 4.40
C ASN A 207 -23.55 -20.57 4.80
#